data_AF-A0A962EIC6-F1
#
_entry.id   AF-A0A962EIC6-F1
#
_cell.length_a   1.000
_cell.length_b   1.000
_cell.length_c   1.000
_cell.angle_alpha   90.00
_cell.angle_beta   90.00
_cell.angle_gamma   90.00
#
_symmetry.space_group_name_H-M   'P 1'
#
loop_
_entity.id
_entity.type
_entity.pdbx_description
1 polymer ?
#
loop_
_entity_poly.entity_id
_entity_poly.type
_entity_poly.pdbx_seq_one_letter_code
_entity_poly.pdbx_strand_id
1 'polypeptide(L)'
;MRWSEGDPLEDFLFDSLLLNAEIPPESNALLTDSDRVDAACFRVFEADRQQLASDEKTLRQIFAILVSAHYRTTPDDLLVLLDAPGVRLFVGEYKHCIVAAILVADEGCFDEVCVATDAVWLNRRRLKGHVLPQILAQQSHIKQALELGYWRVMRIAVVPELQARGFGTMMLASVESLLVKACSGCDFMGSSFSASAEVLSFWQQSGYEPVRCGLSRDSRSGEHAMLVLKPLSKKAESVFSLAHALFFQEFCQQLGLGLSSLESSLVEKVIGGRAFRKRSQQAQKNHQKDLPDNYQKDLLAFFAEGKRSLYACRLTAGYFLFSIAGSTRWTQLEKMQRILLIQCFLQHYDERKLVVQHGFSGKKQLLEELRKAIKHLL
;
A
#
# COMPACT_ATOMS: atom_id res chain seq x y z
N MET A 1 -21.07 9.58 -33.60
CA MET A 1 -20.80 8.12 -33.48
C MET A 1 -19.97 7.69 -34.68
N ARG A 2 -18.96 6.82 -34.52
CA ARG A 2 -18.01 6.45 -35.57
C ARG A 2 -18.40 5.18 -36.36
N TRP A 3 -19.31 4.35 -35.84
CA TRP A 3 -19.84 3.13 -36.45
C TRP A 3 -21.33 2.93 -36.08
N SER A 4 -21.96 1.91 -36.66
CA SER A 4 -23.38 1.56 -36.45
C SER A 4 -23.61 0.89 -35.10
N GLU A 5 -24.83 1.04 -34.56
CA GLU A 5 -25.27 0.27 -33.40
C GLU A 5 -25.28 -1.24 -33.74
N GLY A 6 -24.66 -2.07 -32.89
CA GLY A 6 -24.50 -3.51 -33.12
C GLY A 6 -23.46 -3.86 -34.20
N ASP A 7 -22.32 -3.16 -34.25
CA ASP A 7 -21.23 -3.49 -35.17
C ASP A 7 -20.63 -4.87 -34.82
N PRO A 8 -20.72 -5.88 -35.71
CA PRO A 8 -20.22 -7.23 -35.43
C PRO A 8 -18.71 -7.30 -35.15
N LEU A 9 -17.92 -6.35 -35.67
CA LEU A 9 -16.49 -6.29 -35.37
C LEU A 9 -16.24 -5.78 -33.95
N GLU A 10 -17.05 -4.83 -33.48
CA GLU A 10 -17.00 -4.36 -32.10
C GLU A 10 -17.39 -5.50 -31.15
N ASP A 11 -18.50 -6.19 -31.42
CA ASP A 11 -18.93 -7.33 -30.62
C ASP A 11 -17.86 -8.43 -30.58
N PHE A 12 -17.28 -8.78 -31.73
CA PHE A 12 -16.18 -9.75 -31.80
C PHE A 12 -14.96 -9.33 -30.97
N LEU A 13 -14.57 -8.04 -31.02
CA LEU A 13 -13.43 -7.54 -30.25
C LEU A 13 -13.70 -7.55 -28.75
N PHE A 14 -14.89 -7.09 -28.33
CA PHE A 14 -15.27 -7.08 -26.92
C PHE A 14 -15.35 -8.49 -26.36
N ASP A 15 -15.88 -9.42 -27.14
CA ASP A 15 -16.02 -10.82 -26.74
C ASP A 15 -14.67 -11.53 -26.70
N SER A 16 -13.85 -11.38 -27.74
CA SER A 16 -12.51 -12.02 -27.82
C SER A 16 -11.54 -11.51 -26.75
N LEU A 17 -11.67 -10.23 -26.36
CA LEU A 17 -10.82 -9.60 -25.35
C LEU A 17 -11.47 -9.58 -23.95
N LEU A 18 -12.62 -10.23 -23.80
CA LEU A 18 -13.38 -10.32 -22.54
C LEU A 18 -13.71 -8.95 -21.91
N LEU A 19 -13.87 -7.91 -22.73
CA LEU A 19 -14.14 -6.55 -22.27
C LEU A 19 -15.57 -6.37 -21.73
N ASN A 20 -16.46 -7.31 -22.07
CA ASN A 20 -17.84 -7.42 -21.60
C ASN A 20 -18.01 -8.48 -20.49
N ALA A 21 -16.93 -8.94 -19.88
CA ALA A 21 -17.00 -9.97 -18.85
C ALA A 21 -17.67 -9.43 -17.57
N GLU A 22 -18.75 -10.08 -17.14
CA GLU A 22 -19.50 -9.73 -15.94
C GLU A 22 -19.32 -10.78 -14.84
N ILE A 23 -19.36 -10.33 -13.59
CA ILE A 23 -19.32 -11.21 -12.43
C ILE A 23 -20.68 -11.93 -12.34
N PRO A 24 -20.72 -13.27 -12.23
CA PRO A 24 -21.97 -14.00 -12.11
C PRO A 24 -22.82 -13.54 -10.91
N PRO A 25 -24.15 -13.39 -11.06
CA PRO A 25 -25.04 -13.01 -9.95
C PRO A 25 -24.98 -13.99 -8.77
N GLU A 26 -24.68 -15.26 -9.04
CA GLU A 26 -24.54 -16.31 -8.04
C GLU A 26 -23.43 -16.02 -7.03
N SER A 27 -22.33 -15.40 -7.47
CA SER A 27 -21.24 -14.97 -6.58
C SER A 27 -21.67 -13.88 -5.61
N ASN A 28 -22.67 -13.07 -5.98
CA ASN A 28 -23.23 -12.00 -5.14
C ASN A 28 -24.25 -12.54 -4.11
N ALA A 29 -24.91 -13.65 -4.44
CA ALA A 29 -25.93 -14.28 -3.59
C ALA A 29 -25.35 -15.17 -2.46
N LEU A 30 -24.03 -15.28 -2.33
CA LEU A 30 -23.36 -16.11 -1.31
C LEU A 30 -23.47 -15.56 0.12
N LEU A 31 -24.05 -14.36 0.25
CA LEU A 31 -24.25 -13.64 1.49
C LEU A 31 -25.39 -14.26 2.30
N THR A 32 -25.06 -14.79 3.48
CA THR A 32 -26.01 -15.04 4.57
C THR A 32 -25.84 -13.95 5.62
N ASP A 33 -26.89 -13.60 6.38
CA ASP A 33 -26.91 -12.52 7.39
C ASP A 33 -25.82 -12.61 8.49
N SER A 34 -25.06 -13.69 8.55
CA SER A 34 -23.89 -13.79 9.43
C SER A 34 -22.68 -13.09 8.82
N ASP A 35 -22.23 -12.00 9.44
CA ASP A 35 -21.05 -11.19 9.06
C ASP A 35 -19.70 -11.94 9.04
N ARG A 36 -19.66 -13.25 9.30
CA ARG A 36 -18.42 -14.02 9.39
C ARG A 36 -18.27 -14.98 8.21
N VAL A 37 -17.16 -14.84 7.49
CA VAL A 37 -16.72 -15.79 6.45
C VAL A 37 -16.39 -17.13 7.11
N ASP A 38 -17.03 -18.20 6.65
CA ASP A 38 -16.64 -19.56 7.03
C ASP A 38 -15.35 -19.96 6.31
N ALA A 39 -14.24 -19.93 7.05
CA ALA A 39 -12.93 -20.28 6.50
C ALA A 39 -12.85 -21.72 5.98
N ALA A 40 -13.69 -22.65 6.49
CA ALA A 40 -13.71 -24.03 6.01
C ALA A 40 -14.30 -24.15 4.59
N CYS A 41 -15.13 -23.19 4.18
CA CYS A 41 -15.74 -23.16 2.85
C CYS A 41 -14.93 -22.34 1.83
N PHE A 42 -13.80 -21.74 2.22
CA PHE A 42 -12.93 -20.98 1.34
C PHE A 42 -11.70 -21.80 0.95
N ARG A 43 -11.55 -22.09 -0.34
CA ARG A 43 -10.39 -22.80 -0.89
C ARG A 43 -9.64 -21.94 -1.88
N VAL A 44 -8.32 -22.10 -1.90
CA VAL A 44 -7.43 -21.42 -2.83
C VAL A 44 -6.59 -22.45 -3.57
N PHE A 45 -6.50 -22.33 -4.88
CA PHE A 45 -5.68 -23.18 -5.73
C PHE A 45 -4.98 -22.35 -6.82
N GLU A 46 -3.88 -22.88 -7.34
CA GLU A 46 -3.22 -22.34 -8.52
C GLU A 46 -3.95 -22.82 -9.78
N ALA A 47 -4.31 -21.89 -10.65
CA ALA A 47 -4.99 -22.20 -11.90
C ALA A 47 -3.98 -22.55 -12.99
N ASP A 48 -4.16 -23.71 -13.63
CA ASP A 48 -3.40 -24.07 -14.82
C ASP A 48 -3.84 -23.22 -16.01
N ARG A 49 -2.89 -22.53 -16.64
CA ARG A 49 -3.16 -21.57 -17.71
C ARG A 49 -3.66 -22.23 -18.99
N GLN A 50 -3.19 -23.43 -19.32
CA GLN A 50 -3.60 -24.14 -20.54
C GLN A 50 -5.03 -24.67 -20.38
N GLN A 51 -5.36 -25.20 -19.20
CA GLN A 51 -6.72 -25.59 -18.86
C GLN A 51 -7.64 -24.38 -18.85
N LEU A 52 -7.21 -23.26 -18.24
CA LEU A 52 -8.01 -22.04 -18.18
C LEU A 52 -8.25 -21.43 -19.56
N ALA A 53 -7.27 -21.45 -20.46
CA ALA A 53 -7.44 -21.00 -21.84
C ALA A 53 -8.46 -21.85 -22.63
N SER A 54 -8.70 -23.09 -22.19
CA SER A 54 -9.68 -24.01 -22.79
C SER A 54 -11.06 -23.94 -22.11
N ASP A 55 -11.17 -23.32 -20.93
CA ASP A 55 -12.40 -23.13 -20.17
C ASP A 55 -12.81 -21.65 -20.17
N GLU A 56 -13.45 -21.24 -21.26
CA GLU A 56 -13.85 -19.85 -21.49
C GLU A 56 -14.78 -19.32 -20.39
N LYS A 57 -15.67 -20.16 -19.85
CA LYS A 57 -16.61 -19.75 -18.81
C LYS A 57 -15.86 -19.33 -17.54
N THR A 58 -14.93 -20.16 -17.08
CA THR A 58 -14.11 -19.88 -15.90
C THR A 58 -13.17 -18.69 -16.13
N LEU A 59 -12.55 -18.61 -17.32
CA LEU A 59 -11.69 -17.50 -17.71
C LEU A 59 -12.43 -16.16 -17.66
N ARG A 60 -13.63 -16.09 -18.24
CA ARG A 60 -14.48 -14.90 -18.19
C ARG A 60 -14.76 -14.44 -16.77
N GLN A 61 -15.12 -15.37 -15.87
CA GLN A 61 -15.41 -15.04 -14.48
C GLN A 61 -14.19 -14.49 -13.75
N ILE A 62 -13.03 -15.13 -13.89
CA ILE A 62 -11.78 -14.69 -13.27
C ILE A 62 -11.37 -13.32 -13.82
N PHE A 63 -11.45 -13.13 -15.14
CA PHE A 63 -11.11 -11.88 -15.78
C PHE A 63 -12.04 -10.75 -15.34
N ALA A 64 -13.37 -11.00 -15.27
CA ALA A 64 -14.34 -10.05 -14.74
C ALA A 64 -13.98 -9.57 -13.32
N ILE A 65 -13.60 -10.50 -12.43
CA ILE A 65 -13.16 -10.17 -11.07
C ILE A 65 -11.87 -9.33 -11.08
N LEU A 66 -10.89 -9.69 -11.91
CA LEU A 66 -9.64 -8.94 -12.02
C LEU A 66 -9.81 -7.54 -12.62
N VAL A 67 -10.86 -7.34 -13.44
CA VAL A 67 -11.23 -6.06 -14.02
C VAL A 67 -12.03 -5.22 -13.03
N SER A 68 -12.96 -5.82 -12.28
CA SER A 68 -13.89 -5.10 -11.40
C SER A 68 -13.20 -4.32 -10.28
N ALA A 69 -12.05 -4.80 -9.81
CA ALA A 69 -11.27 -4.15 -8.75
C ALA A 69 -10.41 -2.97 -9.24
N HIS A 70 -10.33 -2.73 -10.55
CA HIS A 70 -9.45 -1.72 -11.12
C HIS A 70 -10.13 -0.89 -12.20
N TYR A 71 -10.14 0.43 -11.99
CA TYR A 71 -10.64 1.43 -12.94
C TYR A 71 -9.93 1.42 -14.31
N ARG A 72 -8.86 0.63 -14.46
CA ARG A 72 -8.10 0.57 -15.71
C ARG A 72 -7.65 -0.86 -15.99
N THR A 73 -8.29 -1.46 -16.98
CA THR A 73 -7.81 -2.66 -17.65
C THR A 73 -7.34 -2.31 -19.05
N THR A 74 -6.26 -2.97 -19.45
CA THR A 74 -5.78 -2.93 -20.83
C THR A 74 -5.97 -4.31 -21.44
N PRO A 75 -6.17 -4.43 -22.77
CA PRO A 75 -6.19 -5.73 -23.44
C PRO A 75 -4.95 -6.59 -23.14
N ASP A 76 -3.80 -5.93 -22.89
CA ASP A 76 -2.56 -6.57 -22.44
C ASP A 76 -2.72 -7.37 -21.13
N ASP A 77 -3.72 -7.08 -20.30
CA ASP A 77 -3.95 -7.78 -19.03
C ASP A 77 -4.29 -9.26 -19.28
N LEU A 78 -5.02 -9.58 -20.35
CA LEU A 78 -5.36 -10.96 -20.72
C LEU A 78 -4.12 -11.72 -21.20
N LEU A 79 -3.24 -11.06 -21.97
CA LEU A 79 -1.95 -11.62 -22.37
C LEU A 79 -1.05 -11.87 -21.15
N VAL A 80 -1.02 -10.95 -20.18
CA VAL A 80 -0.24 -11.14 -18.95
C VAL A 80 -0.81 -12.30 -18.11
N LEU A 81 -2.14 -12.42 -18.06
CA LEU A 81 -2.81 -13.50 -17.32
C LEU A 81 -2.42 -14.88 -17.86
N LEU A 82 -2.47 -15.07 -19.18
CA LEU A 82 -2.30 -16.37 -19.83
C LEU A 82 -0.85 -16.70 -20.21
N ASP A 83 -0.08 -15.72 -20.69
CA ASP A 83 1.21 -15.99 -21.37
C ASP A 83 2.45 -15.42 -20.67
N ALA A 84 2.32 -14.50 -19.71
CA ALA A 84 3.52 -13.87 -19.13
C ALA A 84 4.38 -14.87 -18.34
N PRO A 85 5.69 -15.00 -18.65
CA PRO A 85 6.58 -15.92 -17.96
C PRO A 85 6.79 -15.48 -16.51
N GLY A 86 6.85 -16.45 -15.59
CA GLY A 86 7.02 -16.19 -14.16
C GLY A 86 5.82 -15.51 -13.50
N VAL A 87 4.67 -15.43 -14.17
CA VAL A 87 3.41 -14.99 -13.57
C VAL A 87 2.55 -16.21 -13.25
N ARG A 88 1.93 -16.22 -12.07
CA ARG A 88 1.10 -17.30 -11.55
C ARG A 88 -0.25 -16.74 -11.13
N LEU A 89 -1.31 -17.51 -11.40
CA LEU A 89 -2.68 -17.15 -11.11
C LEU A 89 -3.21 -18.08 -10.02
N PHE A 90 -3.72 -17.49 -8.94
CA PHE A 90 -4.45 -18.25 -7.92
C PHE A 90 -5.89 -17.78 -7.86
N VAL A 91 -6.79 -18.74 -7.66
CA VAL A 91 -8.23 -18.55 -7.63
C VAL A 91 -8.76 -18.92 -6.25
N GLY A 92 -9.57 -18.03 -5.68
CA GLY A 92 -10.26 -18.22 -4.42
C GLY A 92 -11.72 -18.56 -4.67
N GLU A 93 -12.13 -19.73 -4.18
CA GLU A 93 -13.50 -20.19 -4.27
C GLU A 93 -14.15 -20.26 -2.88
N TYR A 94 -15.38 -19.75 -2.79
CA TYR A 94 -16.20 -19.83 -1.60
C TYR A 94 -17.53 -20.52 -1.95
N LYS A 95 -17.86 -21.60 -1.24
CA LYS A 95 -19.09 -22.39 -1.51
C LYS A 95 -19.26 -22.73 -3.01
N HIS A 96 -18.17 -23.19 -3.64
CA HIS A 96 -18.10 -23.57 -5.07
C HIS A 96 -18.23 -22.43 -6.08
N CYS A 97 -18.22 -21.18 -5.65
CA CYS A 97 -18.23 -20.02 -6.54
C CYS A 97 -16.89 -19.29 -6.50
N ILE A 98 -16.43 -18.82 -7.65
CA ILE A 98 -15.22 -17.99 -7.72
C ILE A 98 -15.54 -16.61 -7.17
N VAL A 99 -14.78 -16.20 -6.15
CA VAL A 99 -15.01 -14.94 -5.43
C VAL A 99 -13.77 -14.05 -5.35
N ALA A 100 -12.59 -14.59 -5.64
CA ALA A 100 -11.34 -13.87 -5.59
C ALA A 100 -10.33 -14.40 -6.60
N ALA A 101 -9.44 -13.54 -7.06
CA ALA A 101 -8.32 -13.89 -7.92
C ALA A 101 -7.09 -13.06 -7.55
N ILE A 102 -5.91 -13.65 -7.69
CA ILE A 102 -4.63 -12.99 -7.44
C ILE A 102 -3.58 -13.41 -8.46
N LEU A 103 -2.88 -12.42 -8.98
CA LEU A 103 -1.76 -12.55 -9.90
C LEU A 103 -0.47 -12.27 -9.14
N VAL A 104 0.45 -13.23 -9.17
CA VAL A 104 1.76 -13.14 -8.53
C VAL A 104 2.85 -13.29 -9.58
N ALA A 105 3.81 -12.36 -9.62
CA ALA A 105 5.00 -12.45 -10.44
C ALA A 105 6.21 -12.87 -9.61
N ASP A 106 7.00 -13.79 -10.14
CA ASP A 106 8.33 -14.12 -9.68
C ASP A 106 9.31 -13.04 -10.15
N GLU A 107 10.01 -12.42 -9.19
CA GLU A 107 11.05 -11.44 -9.49
C GLU A 107 12.36 -11.73 -8.76
N GLY A 108 13.48 -11.22 -9.30
CA GLY A 108 14.79 -11.43 -8.71
C GLY A 108 15.38 -12.79 -9.09
N CYS A 109 16.16 -13.38 -8.17
CA CYS A 109 16.87 -14.66 -8.37
C CYS A 109 17.59 -14.74 -9.72
N PHE A 110 18.30 -13.68 -10.08
CA PHE A 110 18.95 -13.63 -11.38
C PHE A 110 20.14 -14.59 -11.43
N ASP A 111 20.27 -15.35 -12.51
CA ASP A 111 21.45 -16.18 -12.76
C ASP A 111 22.73 -15.34 -12.71
N GLU A 112 23.79 -15.87 -12.10
CA GLU A 112 25.09 -15.21 -11.91
C GLU A 112 25.68 -14.64 -13.22
N VAL A 113 25.31 -15.22 -14.37
CA VAL A 113 25.78 -14.83 -15.71
C VAL A 113 25.08 -13.57 -16.25
N CYS A 114 23.88 -13.22 -15.76
CA CYS A 114 22.97 -12.31 -16.46
C CYS A 114 22.89 -10.87 -15.90
N VAL A 115 23.41 -10.59 -14.70
CA VAL A 115 23.21 -9.28 -14.06
C VAL A 115 24.53 -8.60 -13.75
N ALA A 116 24.88 -7.64 -14.60
CA ALA A 116 25.72 -6.52 -14.18
C ALA A 116 24.93 -5.71 -13.12
N THR A 117 24.97 -6.17 -11.87
CA THR A 117 24.25 -5.58 -10.72
C THR A 117 24.58 -4.11 -10.59
N ASP A 118 25.82 -3.73 -10.92
CA ASP A 118 26.26 -2.35 -11.03
C ASP A 118 25.54 -1.55 -12.12
N ALA A 119 25.33 -2.11 -13.32
CA ALA A 119 24.62 -1.40 -14.38
C ALA A 119 23.15 -1.16 -14.02
N VAL A 120 22.50 -2.11 -13.32
CA VAL A 120 21.14 -1.91 -12.82
C VAL A 120 21.11 -0.87 -11.71
N TRP A 121 21.98 -1.02 -10.71
CA TRP A 121 22.07 -0.10 -9.56
C TRP A 121 22.40 1.34 -9.97
N LEU A 122 23.31 1.52 -10.94
CA LEU A 122 23.67 2.82 -11.53
C LEU A 122 22.64 3.35 -12.53
N ASN A 123 21.46 2.74 -12.63
CA ASN A 123 20.37 3.12 -13.52
C ASN A 123 20.74 3.13 -15.02
N ARG A 124 21.72 2.30 -15.42
CA ARG A 124 22.15 2.10 -16.82
C ARG A 124 21.42 0.95 -17.52
N ARG A 125 20.72 0.11 -16.76
CA ARG A 125 19.94 -1.03 -17.26
C ARG A 125 18.63 -1.17 -16.50
N ARG A 126 17.54 -1.42 -17.22
CA ARG A 126 16.21 -1.72 -16.68
C ARG A 126 15.98 -3.23 -16.64
N LEU A 127 15.42 -3.74 -15.55
CA LEU A 127 15.00 -5.12 -15.40
C LEU A 127 13.53 -5.24 -15.82
N LYS A 128 13.28 -5.75 -17.03
CA LYS A 128 11.90 -5.96 -17.50
C LYS A 128 11.23 -7.01 -16.61
N GLY A 129 10.04 -6.71 -16.11
CA GLY A 129 9.27 -7.63 -15.26
C GLY A 129 9.70 -7.72 -13.79
N HIS A 130 10.78 -7.05 -13.36
CA HIS A 130 11.30 -7.14 -11.99
C HIS A 130 11.25 -5.79 -11.26
N VAL A 131 10.06 -5.42 -10.82
CA VAL A 131 9.77 -4.08 -10.29
C VAL A 131 10.34 -3.88 -8.89
N LEU A 132 10.11 -4.81 -7.96
CA LEU A 132 10.52 -4.68 -6.56
C LEU A 132 12.05 -4.58 -6.41
N PRO A 133 12.86 -5.53 -6.92
CA PRO A 133 14.32 -5.45 -6.79
C PRO A 133 14.90 -4.23 -7.49
N GLN A 134 14.34 -3.83 -8.65
CA GLN A 134 14.81 -2.64 -9.36
C GLN A 134 14.55 -1.36 -8.56
N ILE A 135 13.35 -1.19 -8.00
CA ILE A 135 13.01 0.01 -7.20
C ILE A 135 13.91 0.10 -5.98
N LEU A 136 14.09 -1.00 -5.24
CA LEU A 136 14.94 -1.00 -4.04
C LEU A 136 16.40 -0.70 -4.38
N ALA A 137 16.93 -1.27 -5.47
CA ALA A 137 18.30 -1.03 -5.88
C ALA A 137 18.52 0.40 -6.37
N GLN A 138 17.68 0.88 -7.30
CA GLN A 138 17.90 2.17 -7.98
C GLN A 138 17.47 3.37 -7.15
N GLN A 139 16.32 3.26 -6.48
CA GLN A 139 15.69 4.41 -5.83
C GLN A 139 15.93 4.45 -4.33
N SER A 140 16.10 3.29 -3.68
CA SER A 140 16.48 3.20 -2.26
C SER A 140 17.98 2.93 -2.06
N HIS A 141 18.76 2.81 -3.15
CA HIS A 141 20.20 2.52 -3.14
C HIS A 141 20.61 1.23 -2.43
N ILE A 142 19.72 0.23 -2.37
CA ILE A 142 19.99 -1.05 -1.69
C ILE A 142 20.41 -2.09 -2.72
N LYS A 143 21.70 -2.15 -3.04
CA LYS A 143 22.23 -3.08 -4.06
C LYS A 143 21.95 -4.54 -3.72
N GLN A 144 21.97 -4.91 -2.43
CA GLN A 144 21.67 -6.27 -1.94
C GLN A 144 20.26 -6.75 -2.32
N ALA A 145 19.33 -5.83 -2.64
CA ALA A 145 18.00 -6.20 -3.09
C ALA A 145 18.01 -6.98 -4.43
N LEU A 146 19.08 -6.84 -5.24
CA LEU A 146 19.23 -7.57 -6.50
C LEU A 146 19.62 -9.05 -6.31
N GLU A 147 20.04 -9.43 -5.11
CA GLU A 147 20.51 -10.80 -4.77
C GLU A 147 19.39 -11.69 -4.21
N LEU A 148 18.17 -11.14 -4.09
CA LEU A 148 17.04 -11.77 -3.42
C LEU A 148 15.94 -12.19 -4.40
N GLY A 149 15.14 -13.17 -3.98
CA GLY A 149 13.91 -13.57 -4.66
C GLY A 149 12.67 -12.86 -4.13
N TYR A 150 11.72 -12.56 -5.01
CA TYR A 150 10.47 -11.85 -4.68
C TYR A 150 9.26 -12.52 -5.33
N TRP A 151 8.17 -12.58 -4.56
CA TRP A 151 6.82 -12.74 -5.08
C TRP A 151 6.13 -11.39 -5.05
N ARG A 152 5.98 -10.77 -6.23
CA ARG A 152 5.21 -9.54 -6.35
C ARG A 152 3.76 -9.90 -6.63
N VAL A 153 2.87 -9.58 -5.69
CA VAL A 153 1.45 -9.52 -5.96
C VAL A 153 1.20 -8.37 -6.93
N MET A 154 0.93 -8.71 -8.19
CA MET A 154 0.65 -7.76 -9.26
C MET A 154 -0.75 -7.18 -9.11
N ARG A 155 -1.69 -8.06 -8.77
CA ARG A 155 -3.11 -7.76 -8.67
C ARG A 155 -3.75 -8.73 -7.70
N ILE A 156 -4.63 -8.22 -6.85
CA ILE A 156 -5.54 -9.02 -6.04
C ILE A 156 -6.92 -8.39 -6.16
N ALA A 157 -7.92 -9.21 -6.43
CA ALA A 157 -9.28 -8.78 -6.58
C ALA A 157 -10.23 -9.73 -5.84
N VAL A 158 -11.26 -9.14 -5.25
CA VAL A 158 -12.38 -9.83 -4.62
C VAL A 158 -13.64 -9.22 -5.22
N VAL A 159 -14.65 -10.04 -5.48
CA VAL A 159 -15.99 -9.61 -5.90
C VAL A 159 -16.45 -8.43 -5.03
N PRO A 160 -16.89 -7.30 -5.61
CA PRO A 160 -17.18 -6.06 -4.87
C PRO A 160 -18.08 -6.24 -3.64
N GLU A 161 -19.13 -7.03 -3.76
CA GLU A 161 -20.12 -7.33 -2.72
C GLU A 161 -19.54 -8.10 -1.52
N LEU A 162 -18.38 -8.75 -1.72
CA LEU A 162 -17.67 -9.55 -0.74
C LEU A 162 -16.42 -8.84 -0.17
N GLN A 163 -16.13 -7.61 -0.60
CA GLN A 163 -15.03 -6.81 -0.07
C GLN A 163 -15.23 -6.45 1.40
N ALA A 164 -14.15 -6.09 2.08
CA ALA A 164 -14.12 -5.79 3.53
C ALA A 164 -14.59 -6.92 4.47
N ARG A 165 -14.81 -8.15 3.97
CA ARG A 165 -15.19 -9.33 4.77
C ARG A 165 -14.04 -10.29 5.10
N GLY A 166 -12.83 -9.99 4.63
CA GLY A 166 -11.61 -10.76 4.94
C GLY A 166 -11.15 -11.74 3.85
N PHE A 167 -11.90 -11.93 2.76
CA PHE A 167 -11.51 -12.80 1.63
C PHE A 167 -10.13 -12.47 1.06
N GLY A 168 -9.81 -11.19 0.87
CA GLY A 168 -8.51 -10.77 0.36
C GLY A 168 -7.35 -11.16 1.30
N THR A 169 -7.55 -11.02 2.62
CA THR A 169 -6.55 -11.37 3.63
C THR A 169 -6.36 -12.88 3.69
N MET A 170 -7.45 -13.65 3.63
CA MET A 170 -7.41 -15.10 3.54
C MET A 170 -6.72 -15.57 2.26
N MET A 171 -7.01 -14.92 1.13
CA MET A 171 -6.38 -15.20 -0.16
C MET A 171 -4.86 -15.00 -0.08
N LEU A 172 -4.39 -13.87 0.45
CA LEU A 172 -2.95 -13.61 0.62
C LEU A 172 -2.29 -14.67 1.50
N ALA A 173 -2.90 -15.01 2.64
CA ALA A 173 -2.35 -16.00 3.57
C ALA A 173 -2.28 -17.40 2.94
N SER A 174 -3.32 -17.82 2.23
CA SER A 174 -3.37 -19.10 1.53
C SER A 174 -2.35 -19.17 0.39
N VAL A 175 -2.24 -18.12 -0.43
CA VAL A 175 -1.25 -18.06 -1.50
C VAL A 175 0.17 -18.06 -0.95
N GLU A 176 0.47 -17.27 0.09
CA GLU A 176 1.77 -17.31 0.76
C GLU A 176 2.11 -18.74 1.23
N SER A 177 1.14 -19.44 1.85
CA SER A 177 1.34 -20.82 2.29
C SER A 177 1.60 -21.80 1.14
N LEU A 178 0.86 -21.68 0.03
CA LEU A 178 1.05 -22.50 -1.17
C LEU A 178 2.42 -22.26 -1.80
N LEU A 179 2.80 -20.99 -1.95
CA LEU A 179 4.07 -20.58 -2.54
C LEU A 179 5.27 -21.08 -1.73
N VAL A 180 5.24 -20.92 -0.41
CA VAL A 180 6.30 -21.41 0.49
C VAL A 180 6.44 -22.94 0.43
N LYS A 181 5.34 -23.67 0.19
CA LYS A 181 5.37 -25.13 0.04
C LYS A 181 5.90 -25.56 -1.34
N ALA A 182 5.52 -24.84 -2.40
CA ALA A 182 5.86 -25.20 -3.78
C ALA A 182 7.31 -24.82 -4.16
N CYS A 183 7.81 -23.70 -3.65
CA CYS A 183 9.12 -23.17 -4.01
C CYS A 183 9.89 -22.79 -2.75
N SER A 184 11.00 -23.47 -2.50
CA SER A 184 11.99 -23.01 -1.52
C SER A 184 12.83 -21.89 -2.12
N GLY A 185 13.07 -20.82 -1.35
CA GLY A 185 14.10 -19.82 -1.71
C GLY A 185 13.62 -18.43 -2.14
N CYS A 186 12.34 -18.08 -1.98
CA CYS A 186 11.92 -16.68 -2.12
C CYS A 186 12.11 -15.91 -0.79
N ASP A 187 12.65 -14.70 -0.86
CA ASP A 187 13.03 -13.90 0.31
C ASP A 187 11.93 -12.92 0.71
N PHE A 188 11.16 -12.42 -0.25
CA PHE A 188 10.12 -11.42 -0.02
C PHE A 188 8.80 -11.79 -0.70
N MET A 189 7.69 -11.39 -0.07
CA MET A 189 6.44 -11.14 -0.77
C MET A 189 6.14 -9.64 -0.69
N GLY A 190 5.61 -9.04 -1.75
CA GLY A 190 5.41 -7.60 -1.79
C GLY A 190 4.47 -7.13 -2.89
N SER A 191 4.24 -5.81 -2.93
CA SER A 191 3.47 -5.19 -4.00
C SER A 191 3.88 -3.73 -4.22
N SER A 192 3.51 -3.20 -5.37
CA SER A 192 3.61 -1.79 -5.74
C SER A 192 2.25 -1.35 -6.27
N PHE A 193 1.61 -0.38 -5.60
CA PHE A 193 0.25 0.03 -5.88
C PHE A 193 0.08 1.56 -5.75
N SER A 194 -1.02 2.10 -6.29
CA SER A 194 -1.36 3.52 -6.09
C SER A 194 -1.79 3.75 -4.65
N ALA A 195 -1.10 4.65 -3.96
CA ALA A 195 -1.18 4.81 -2.52
C ALA A 195 -2.55 5.35 -2.09
N SER A 196 -3.35 4.52 -1.41
CA SER A 196 -4.56 4.94 -0.71
C SER A 196 -4.57 4.36 0.71
N ALA A 197 -5.25 5.05 1.63
CA ALA A 197 -5.31 4.62 3.03
C ALA A 197 -5.99 3.25 3.20
N GLU A 198 -6.99 2.97 2.38
CA GLU A 198 -7.74 1.71 2.38
C GLU A 198 -6.84 0.54 1.94
N VAL A 199 -6.19 0.68 0.78
CA VAL A 199 -5.32 -0.37 0.24
C VAL A 199 -4.11 -0.59 1.16
N LEU A 200 -3.51 0.47 1.70
CA LEU A 200 -2.42 0.33 2.67
C LEU A 200 -2.88 -0.40 3.94
N SER A 201 -4.10 -0.12 4.43
CA SER A 201 -4.64 -0.81 5.61
C SER A 201 -4.77 -2.31 5.35
N PHE A 202 -5.24 -2.70 4.16
CA PHE A 202 -5.32 -4.11 3.74
C PHE A 202 -3.94 -4.81 3.79
N TRP A 203 -2.90 -4.17 3.23
CA TRP A 203 -1.54 -4.71 3.25
C TRP A 203 -0.97 -4.82 4.67
N GLN A 204 -1.15 -3.79 5.50
CA GLN A 204 -0.67 -3.76 6.89
C GLN A 204 -1.34 -4.82 7.77
N GLN A 205 -2.65 -5.05 7.58
CA GLN A 205 -3.38 -6.12 8.27
C GLN A 205 -2.85 -7.50 7.88
N SER A 206 -2.37 -7.65 6.65
CA SER A 206 -1.77 -8.89 6.12
C SER A 206 -0.27 -9.03 6.48
N GLY A 207 0.29 -8.10 7.27
CA GLY A 207 1.67 -8.15 7.75
C GLY A 207 2.72 -7.55 6.82
N TYR A 208 2.30 -6.85 5.78
CA TYR A 208 3.18 -6.11 4.87
C TYR A 208 3.39 -4.69 5.40
N GLU A 209 4.59 -4.16 5.29
CA GLU A 209 4.90 -2.81 5.77
C GLU A 209 5.44 -1.96 4.61
N PRO A 210 5.12 -0.65 4.59
CA PRO A 210 5.62 0.25 3.57
C PRO A 210 7.13 0.44 3.69
N VAL A 211 7.82 0.40 2.57
CA VAL A 211 9.28 0.61 2.48
C VAL A 211 9.65 1.66 1.44
N ARG A 212 8.68 2.21 0.71
CA ARG A 212 8.89 3.34 -0.19
C ARG A 212 7.56 4.00 -0.56
N CYS A 213 7.55 5.33 -0.65
CA CYS A 213 6.51 6.11 -1.31
C CYS A 213 7.17 6.97 -2.40
N GLY A 214 6.79 6.77 -3.66
CA GLY A 214 7.36 7.51 -4.79
C GLY A 214 6.99 8.99 -4.73
N LEU A 215 7.92 9.88 -5.09
CA LEU A 215 7.69 11.33 -5.06
C LEU A 215 6.91 11.84 -6.27
N SER A 216 7.12 11.20 -7.43
CA SER A 216 6.34 11.50 -8.64
C SER A 216 4.95 10.89 -8.52
N ARG A 217 3.95 11.71 -8.81
CA ARG A 217 2.60 11.20 -9.08
C ARG A 217 2.64 10.46 -10.39
N ASP A 218 1.97 9.30 -10.43
CA ASP A 218 1.79 8.61 -11.69
C ASP A 218 0.97 9.50 -12.63
N SER A 219 1.46 9.67 -13.87
CA SER A 219 0.83 10.54 -14.87
C SER A 219 -0.62 10.18 -15.20
N ARG A 220 -1.07 8.98 -14.83
CA ARG A 220 -2.37 8.41 -15.17
C ARG A 220 -3.30 8.36 -13.98
N SER A 221 -2.85 7.92 -12.80
CA SER A 221 -3.70 7.89 -11.60
C SER A 221 -3.68 9.19 -10.80
N GLY A 222 -2.66 10.03 -10.98
CA GLY A 222 -2.45 11.22 -10.15
C GLY A 222 -2.01 10.91 -8.71
N GLU A 223 -1.89 9.63 -8.37
CA GLU A 223 -1.52 9.13 -7.05
C GLU A 223 -0.03 8.76 -6.99
N HIS A 224 0.49 8.72 -5.77
CA HIS A 224 1.85 8.27 -5.51
C HIS A 224 1.93 6.75 -5.51
N ALA A 225 3.02 6.16 -6.01
CA ALA A 225 3.24 4.72 -5.88
C ALA A 225 3.71 4.37 -4.46
N MET A 226 3.14 3.34 -3.84
CA MET A 226 3.56 2.79 -2.55
C MET A 226 4.12 1.38 -2.74
N LEU A 227 5.31 1.13 -2.20
CA LEU A 227 5.94 -0.18 -2.14
C LEU A 227 5.75 -0.76 -0.74
N VAL A 228 5.24 -1.98 -0.66
CA VAL A 228 5.14 -2.74 0.60
C VAL A 228 5.88 -4.07 0.48
N LEU A 229 6.49 -4.50 1.57
CA LEU A 229 7.22 -5.77 1.65
C LEU A 229 6.86 -6.52 2.93
N LYS A 230 6.90 -7.85 2.82
CA LYS A 230 6.88 -8.79 3.93
C LYS A 230 8.10 -9.73 3.77
N PRO A 231 9.08 -9.68 4.68
CA PRO A 231 10.22 -10.59 4.63
C PRO A 231 9.79 -12.02 4.99
N LEU A 232 10.27 -13.00 4.21
CA LEU A 232 10.00 -14.43 4.38
C LEU A 232 11.26 -15.22 4.77
N SER A 233 12.44 -14.60 4.69
CA SER A 233 13.73 -15.22 5.04
C SER A 233 14.56 -14.33 5.98
N LYS A 234 15.54 -14.93 6.67
CA LYS A 234 16.49 -14.18 7.50
C LYS A 234 17.33 -13.18 6.70
N LYS A 235 17.66 -13.50 5.44
CA LYS A 235 18.38 -12.55 4.55
C LYS A 235 17.51 -11.33 4.29
N ALA A 236 16.23 -11.57 3.97
CA ALA A 236 15.23 -10.54 3.73
C ALA A 236 15.05 -9.60 4.93
N GLU A 237 15.07 -10.11 6.17
CA GLU A 237 14.89 -9.28 7.37
C GLU A 237 15.93 -8.15 7.48
N SER A 238 17.17 -8.41 7.09
CA SER A 238 18.24 -7.39 7.13
C SER A 238 18.02 -6.29 6.08
N VAL A 239 17.68 -6.69 4.84
CA VAL A 239 17.36 -5.78 3.74
C VAL A 239 16.08 -5.00 4.03
N PHE A 240 15.06 -5.64 4.60
CA PHE A 240 13.81 -5.01 5.03
C PHE A 240 14.08 -3.94 6.10
N SER A 241 14.88 -4.26 7.10
CA SER A 241 15.22 -3.34 8.19
C SER A 241 15.94 -2.09 7.67
N LEU A 242 16.85 -2.27 6.70
CA LEU A 242 17.52 -1.16 6.02
C LEU A 242 16.53 -0.34 5.16
N ALA A 243 15.73 -1.00 4.33
CA ALA A 243 14.75 -0.34 3.45
C ALA A 243 13.73 0.48 4.25
N HIS A 244 13.17 -0.11 5.31
CA HIS A 244 12.22 0.56 6.18
C HIS A 244 12.88 1.70 6.98
N ALA A 245 14.15 1.58 7.37
CA ALA A 245 14.89 2.66 8.02
C ALA A 245 15.08 3.88 7.11
N LEU A 246 15.47 3.64 5.85
CA LEU A 246 15.61 4.68 4.83
C LEU A 246 14.25 5.32 4.53
N PHE A 247 13.21 4.50 4.36
CA PHE A 247 11.84 4.97 4.17
C PHE A 247 11.39 5.89 5.30
N PHE A 248 11.59 5.50 6.56
CA PHE A 248 11.23 6.31 7.71
C PHE A 248 11.89 7.69 7.65
N GLN A 249 13.17 7.76 7.33
CA GLN A 249 13.90 9.03 7.23
C GLN A 249 13.40 9.89 6.07
N GLU A 250 13.31 9.31 4.87
CA GLU A 250 12.87 10.00 3.66
C GLU A 250 11.43 10.47 3.79
N PHE A 251 10.52 9.60 4.25
CA PHE A 251 9.10 9.93 4.41
C PHE A 251 8.88 11.08 5.39
N CYS A 252 9.50 11.05 6.57
CA CYS A 252 9.39 12.13 7.55
C CYS A 252 9.79 13.49 6.97
N GLN A 253 10.87 13.54 6.17
CA GLN A 253 11.34 14.78 5.54
C GLN A 253 10.45 15.20 4.37
N GLN A 254 10.06 14.24 3.53
CA GLN A 254 9.31 14.52 2.31
C GLN A 254 7.86 14.90 2.57
N LEU A 255 7.28 14.56 3.73
CA LEU A 255 5.94 15.02 4.12
C LEU A 255 5.81 16.54 4.08
N GLY A 256 6.86 17.29 4.45
CA GLY A 256 6.88 18.74 4.34
C GLY A 256 7.23 19.28 2.95
N LEU A 257 7.62 18.42 2.02
CA LEU A 257 8.18 18.74 0.71
C LEU A 257 7.39 18.04 -0.41
N GLY A 258 7.98 17.04 -1.08
CA GLY A 258 7.40 16.36 -2.24
C GLY A 258 6.15 15.52 -1.95
N LEU A 259 5.91 15.17 -0.69
CA LEU A 259 4.75 14.40 -0.21
C LEU A 259 3.76 15.22 0.61
N SER A 260 3.89 16.56 0.61
CA SER A 260 2.94 17.47 1.29
C SER A 260 1.51 17.35 0.77
N SER A 261 1.35 16.88 -0.45
CA SER A 261 0.03 16.70 -1.08
C SER A 261 -0.59 15.32 -0.87
N LEU A 262 0.06 14.42 -0.11
CA LEU A 262 -0.52 13.13 0.26
C LEU A 262 -1.80 13.32 1.07
N GLU A 263 -2.76 12.43 0.84
CA GLU A 263 -4.01 12.39 1.58
C GLU A 263 -3.72 12.12 3.07
N SER A 264 -4.29 12.93 3.97
CA SER A 264 -3.89 12.91 5.38
C SER A 264 -4.28 11.60 6.07
N SER A 265 -5.32 10.89 5.63
CA SER A 265 -5.65 9.57 6.16
C SER A 265 -4.63 8.51 5.73
N LEU A 266 -4.07 8.58 4.52
CA LEU A 266 -2.94 7.75 4.12
C LEU A 266 -1.70 8.01 5.00
N VAL A 267 -1.37 9.28 5.22
CA VAL A 267 -0.25 9.64 6.13
C VAL A 267 -0.48 9.04 7.51
N GLU A 268 -1.70 9.15 8.05
CA GLU A 268 -2.09 8.56 9.33
C GLU A 268 -1.84 7.04 9.37
N LYS A 269 -2.19 6.31 8.30
CA LYS A 269 -1.95 4.86 8.20
C LYS A 269 -0.47 4.50 8.17
N VAL A 270 0.36 5.27 7.46
CA VAL A 270 1.81 5.04 7.43
C VAL A 270 2.41 5.24 8.83
N ILE A 271 2.16 6.38 9.46
CA ILE A 271 2.78 6.71 10.76
C ILE A 271 2.23 5.86 11.91
N GLY A 272 1.00 5.35 11.79
CA GLY A 272 0.39 4.40 12.73
C GLY A 272 0.84 2.95 12.52
N GLY A 273 1.57 2.65 11.45
CA GLY A 273 2.07 1.32 11.14
C GLY A 273 3.01 0.77 12.21
N ARG A 274 3.03 -0.56 12.41
CA ARG A 274 3.79 -1.18 13.51
C ARG A 274 5.29 -0.96 13.34
N ALA A 275 5.81 -1.16 12.13
CA ALA A 275 7.23 -0.95 11.84
C ALA A 275 7.62 0.53 11.95
N PHE A 276 6.79 1.44 11.44
CA PHE A 276 7.01 2.89 11.53
C PHE A 276 7.05 3.35 12.98
N ARG A 277 6.09 2.94 13.80
CA ARG A 277 6.00 3.30 15.22
C ARG A 277 7.20 2.79 16.03
N LYS A 278 7.65 1.55 15.80
CA LYS A 278 8.88 1.03 16.44
C LYS A 278 10.08 1.92 16.11
N ARG A 279 10.21 2.34 14.86
CA ARG A 279 11.32 3.19 14.41
C ARG A 279 11.22 4.61 14.97
N SER A 280 10.03 5.21 14.96
CA SER A 280 9.80 6.56 15.49
C SER A 280 10.08 6.64 16.98
N GLN A 281 9.69 5.63 17.77
CA GLN A 281 9.99 5.56 19.20
C GLN A 281 11.49 5.43 19.47
N GLN A 282 12.22 4.66 18.67
CA GLN A 282 13.67 4.56 18.79
C GLN A 282 14.36 5.89 18.44
N ALA A 283 13.94 6.54 17.35
CA ALA A 283 14.45 7.84 16.94
C ALA A 283 14.18 8.91 18.02
N GLN A 284 12.99 8.89 18.63
CA GLN A 284 12.59 9.77 19.71
C GLN A 284 13.47 9.61 20.95
N LYS A 285 13.74 8.37 21.36
CA LYS A 285 14.65 8.08 22.49
C LYS A 285 16.06 8.60 22.22
N ASN A 286 16.56 8.46 20.99
CA ASN A 286 17.87 8.97 20.62
C ASN A 286 17.89 10.51 20.64
N HIS A 287 16.87 11.16 20.08
CA HIS A 287 16.79 12.62 20.04
C HIS A 287 16.65 13.25 21.43
N GLN A 288 15.94 12.61 22.36
CA GLN A 288 15.77 13.09 23.73
C GLN A 288 17.07 13.03 24.56
N LYS A 289 18.04 12.16 24.21
CA LYS A 289 19.32 12.06 24.95
C LYS A 289 20.14 13.35 24.92
N ASP A 290 20.02 14.10 23.83
CA ASP A 290 20.79 15.34 23.61
C ASP A 290 20.03 16.59 24.08
N LEU A 291 18.83 16.42 24.63
CA LEU A 291 17.94 17.50 25.06
C LEU A 291 17.78 17.49 26.59
N PRO A 292 17.46 18.65 27.20
CA PRO A 292 17.08 18.70 28.60
C PRO A 292 15.90 17.77 28.90
N ASP A 293 15.84 17.25 30.12
CA ASP A 293 14.72 16.43 30.58
C ASP A 293 13.39 17.14 30.33
N ASN A 294 12.41 16.39 29.85
CA ASN A 294 11.05 16.87 29.52
C ASN A 294 10.96 18.04 28.52
N TYR A 295 12.07 18.49 27.92
CA TYR A 295 12.11 19.66 27.01
C TYR A 295 10.98 19.68 25.98
N GLN A 296 10.76 18.55 25.30
CA GLN A 296 9.74 18.46 24.27
C GLN A 296 8.32 18.54 24.84
N LYS A 297 8.09 17.85 25.97
CA LYS A 297 6.79 17.83 26.65
C LYS A 297 6.44 19.22 27.18
N ASP A 298 7.41 19.91 27.77
CA ASP A 298 7.26 21.26 28.30
C ASP A 298 6.97 22.27 27.18
N LEU A 299 7.70 22.18 26.06
CA LEU A 299 7.48 23.08 24.91
C LEU A 299 6.07 22.92 24.33
N LEU A 300 5.58 21.68 24.24
CA LEU A 300 4.22 21.38 23.78
C LEU A 300 3.16 21.79 24.80
N ALA A 301 3.42 21.65 26.10
CA ALA A 301 2.54 22.14 27.16
C ALA A 301 2.41 23.67 27.12
N PHE A 302 3.53 24.39 26.96
CA PHE A 302 3.51 25.85 26.80
C PHE A 302 2.78 26.29 25.54
N PHE A 303 2.89 25.54 24.43
CA PHE A 303 2.07 25.80 23.25
C PHE A 303 0.57 25.61 23.54
N ALA A 304 0.20 24.49 24.18
CA ALA A 304 -1.18 24.17 24.54
C ALA A 304 -1.82 25.21 25.47
N GLU A 305 -1.02 25.81 26.36
CA GLU A 305 -1.43 26.92 27.26
C GLU A 305 -1.41 28.30 26.58
N GLY A 306 -0.98 28.38 25.32
CA GLY A 306 -0.88 29.63 24.57
C GLY A 306 0.30 30.52 24.92
N LYS A 307 1.26 30.02 25.69
CA LYS A 307 2.50 30.71 26.10
C LYS A 307 3.60 30.68 25.03
N ARG A 308 3.42 29.89 23.97
CA ARG A 308 4.36 29.80 22.83
C ARG A 308 3.62 29.88 21.49
N SER A 309 4.33 30.35 20.47
CA SER A 309 3.84 30.41 19.09
C SER A 309 3.92 29.04 18.41
N LEU A 310 3.06 28.83 17.40
CA LEU A 310 3.07 27.62 16.57
C LEU A 310 4.43 27.36 15.92
N TYR A 311 5.08 28.41 15.42
CA TYR A 311 6.37 28.31 14.75
C TYR A 311 7.47 27.78 15.69
N ALA A 312 7.47 28.25 16.95
CA ALA A 312 8.47 27.86 17.94
C ALA A 312 8.41 26.37 18.33
N CYS A 313 7.23 25.73 18.24
CA CYS A 313 7.05 24.33 18.63
C CYS A 313 6.85 23.37 17.44
N ARG A 314 6.85 23.87 16.19
CA ARG A 314 6.45 23.08 15.01
C ARG A 314 7.29 21.81 14.83
N LEU A 315 8.62 21.95 14.91
CA LEU A 315 9.55 20.82 14.74
C LEU A 315 9.37 19.78 15.85
N THR A 316 9.34 20.23 17.11
CA THR A 316 9.16 19.38 18.29
C THR A 316 7.82 18.64 18.27
N ALA A 317 6.76 19.33 17.86
CA ALA A 317 5.45 18.71 17.64
C ALA A 317 5.54 17.61 16.59
N GLY A 318 6.23 17.83 15.46
CA GLY A 318 6.43 16.79 14.45
C GLY A 318 7.04 15.50 15.02
N TYR A 319 8.17 15.61 15.72
CA TYR A 319 8.83 14.47 16.39
C TYR A 319 7.90 13.76 17.38
N PHE A 320 7.20 14.52 18.22
CA PHE A 320 6.25 13.98 19.18
C PHE A 320 5.09 13.24 18.49
N LEU A 321 4.52 13.81 17.43
CA LEU A 321 3.40 13.22 16.69
C LEU A 321 3.80 11.90 16.03
N PHE A 322 5.00 11.81 15.43
CA PHE A 322 5.50 10.53 14.90
C PHE A 322 5.63 9.45 15.99
N SER A 323 5.96 9.84 17.23
CA SER A 323 6.14 8.89 18.34
C SER A 323 4.82 8.39 18.96
N ILE A 324 3.77 9.21 18.90
CA ILE A 324 2.47 8.95 19.53
C ILE A 324 1.40 8.46 18.55
N ALA A 325 1.64 8.58 17.25
CA ALA A 325 0.75 8.06 16.21
C ALA A 325 0.41 6.58 16.43
N GLY A 326 -0.87 6.23 16.28
CA GLY A 326 -1.38 4.87 16.52
C GLY A 326 -1.46 4.46 18.00
N SER A 327 -1.23 5.37 18.95
CA SER A 327 -1.53 5.14 20.37
C SER A 327 -3.02 5.32 20.69
N THR A 328 -3.46 4.85 21.86
CA THR A 328 -4.84 5.03 22.33
C THR A 328 -5.24 6.52 22.39
N ARG A 329 -4.33 7.39 22.84
CA ARG A 329 -4.57 8.84 22.89
C ARG A 329 -4.76 9.44 21.50
N TRP A 330 -3.95 8.98 20.53
CA TRP A 330 -4.10 9.40 19.14
C TRP A 330 -5.48 9.01 18.59
N THR A 331 -5.95 7.79 18.85
CA THR A 331 -7.25 7.30 18.36
C THR A 331 -8.46 7.97 19.03
N GLN A 332 -8.28 8.54 20.22
CA GLN A 332 -9.34 9.26 20.95
C GLN A 332 -9.60 10.67 20.41
N LEU A 333 -8.63 11.25 19.69
CA LEU A 333 -8.84 12.52 18.99
C LEU A 333 -9.90 12.38 17.90
N GLU A 334 -10.65 13.44 17.65
CA GLU A 334 -11.57 13.50 16.52
C GLU A 334 -10.82 13.39 15.19
N LYS A 335 -11.47 12.83 14.15
CA LYS A 335 -10.85 12.69 12.82
C LYS A 335 -10.31 14.02 12.29
N MET A 336 -11.06 15.10 12.48
CA MET A 336 -10.65 16.45 12.07
C MET A 336 -9.38 16.91 12.80
N GLN A 337 -9.29 16.69 14.11
CA GLN A 337 -8.10 17.04 14.90
C GLN A 337 -6.85 16.29 14.43
N ARG A 338 -6.98 14.98 14.14
CA ARG A 338 -5.84 14.18 13.62
C ARG A 338 -5.37 14.69 12.26
N ILE A 339 -6.30 15.00 11.36
CA ILE A 339 -6.00 15.60 10.05
C ILE A 339 -5.30 16.94 10.21
N LEU A 340 -5.78 17.82 11.10
CA LEU A 340 -5.14 19.12 11.35
C LEU A 340 -3.72 18.98 11.88
N LEU A 341 -3.50 18.07 12.83
CA LEU A 341 -2.17 17.82 13.39
C LEU A 341 -1.20 17.34 12.30
N ILE A 342 -1.64 16.41 11.45
CA ILE A 342 -0.86 15.93 10.31
C ILE A 342 -0.54 17.08 9.35
N GLN A 343 -1.55 17.82 8.89
CA GLN A 343 -1.36 18.86 7.90
C GLN A 343 -0.48 20.01 8.42
N CYS A 344 -0.68 20.42 9.68
CA CYS A 344 0.06 21.52 10.28
C CYS A 344 1.51 21.15 10.63
N PHE A 345 1.71 20.03 11.33
CA PHE A 345 3.00 19.70 11.92
C PHE A 345 3.85 18.75 11.09
N LEU A 346 3.23 17.88 10.28
CA LEU A 346 3.96 16.92 9.45
C LEU A 346 4.02 17.35 7.98
N GLN A 347 2.93 17.87 7.42
CA GLN A 347 2.87 18.33 6.02
C GLN A 347 3.17 19.83 5.85
N HIS A 348 3.37 20.55 6.96
CA HIS A 348 3.75 21.96 7.02
C HIS A 348 2.85 22.91 6.24
N TYR A 349 1.53 22.64 6.20
CA TYR A 349 0.58 23.52 5.55
C TYR A 349 0.62 24.92 6.19
N ASP A 350 0.47 25.93 5.32
CA ASP A 350 0.36 27.31 5.76
C ASP A 350 -0.94 27.52 6.56
N GLU A 351 -0.88 28.38 7.57
CA GLU A 351 -2.02 28.65 8.43
C GLU A 351 -3.22 29.21 7.65
N ARG A 352 -3.00 30.02 6.62
CA ARG A 352 -4.10 30.54 5.78
C ARG A 352 -4.77 29.42 5.00
N LYS A 353 -3.98 28.49 4.46
CA LYS A 353 -4.50 27.30 3.76
C LYS A 353 -5.36 26.46 4.70
N LEU A 354 -4.89 26.22 5.93
CA LEU A 354 -5.65 25.48 6.94
C LEU A 354 -6.94 26.17 7.35
N VAL A 355 -6.91 27.49 7.53
CA VAL A 355 -8.11 28.29 7.87
C VAL A 355 -9.17 28.15 6.77
N VAL A 356 -8.80 28.31 5.50
CA VAL A 356 -9.73 28.22 4.37
C VAL A 356 -10.24 26.79 4.20
N GLN A 357 -9.35 25.80 4.20
CA GLN A 357 -9.70 24.40 3.92
C GLN A 357 -10.64 23.79 4.96
N HIS A 358 -10.52 24.19 6.23
CA HIS A 358 -11.34 23.68 7.33
C HIS A 358 -12.44 24.65 7.77
N GLY A 359 -12.64 25.77 7.07
CA GLY A 359 -13.72 26.71 7.35
C GLY A 359 -13.61 27.44 8.68
N PHE A 360 -12.39 27.71 9.16
CA PHE A 360 -12.19 28.49 10.39
C PHE A 360 -12.43 29.99 10.15
N SER A 361 -12.97 30.67 11.16
CA SER A 361 -13.18 32.14 11.15
C SER A 361 -11.87 32.93 11.07
N GLY A 362 -10.74 32.31 11.46
CA GLY A 362 -9.42 32.91 11.36
C GLY A 362 -8.36 32.12 12.12
N LYS A 363 -7.14 32.67 12.13
CA LYS A 363 -5.96 32.05 12.78
C LYS A 363 -6.17 31.74 14.27
N LYS A 364 -6.93 32.58 14.98
CA LYS A 364 -7.19 32.38 16.42
C LYS A 364 -7.94 31.06 16.68
N GLN A 365 -9.00 30.79 15.92
CA GLN A 365 -9.77 29.56 16.05
C GLN A 365 -8.95 28.32 15.66
N LEU A 366 -8.16 28.40 14.58
CA LEU A 366 -7.21 27.33 14.21
C LEU A 366 -6.25 27.00 15.36
N LEU A 367 -5.64 28.02 15.97
CA LEU A 367 -4.71 27.82 17.08
C LEU A 367 -5.39 27.24 18.32
N GLU A 368 -6.62 27.66 18.63
CA GLU A 368 -7.41 27.08 19.73
C GLU A 368 -7.65 25.58 19.52
N GLU A 369 -8.03 25.16 18.32
CA GLU A 369 -8.22 23.74 17.99
C GLU A 369 -6.92 22.94 18.05
N LEU A 370 -5.82 23.46 17.48
CA LEU A 370 -4.51 22.81 17.57
C LEU A 370 -4.05 22.66 19.03
N ARG A 371 -4.28 23.67 19.88
CA ARG A 371 -3.94 23.63 21.30
C ARG A 371 -4.76 22.61 22.07
N LYS A 372 -6.08 22.54 21.81
CA LYS A 372 -6.96 21.52 22.41
C LYS A 372 -6.47 20.11 22.06
N ALA A 373 -6.15 19.87 20.78
CA ALA A 373 -5.66 18.58 20.32
C ALA A 373 -4.31 18.20 20.97
N ILE A 374 -3.34 19.12 21.02
CA ILE A 374 -2.05 18.88 21.69
C ILE A 374 -2.26 18.63 23.19
N LYS A 375 -3.13 19.39 23.86
CA LYS A 375 -3.44 19.19 25.28
C LYS A 375 -4.00 17.80 25.57
N HIS A 376 -4.80 17.24 24.66
CA HIS A 376 -5.32 15.87 24.80
C HIS A 376 -4.24 14.80 24.62
N LEU A 377 -3.20 15.07 23.84
CA LEU A 377 -2.11 14.11 23.58
C LEU A 377 -1.08 14.03 24.71
N LEU A 378 -0.83 15.13 25.42
CA LEU A 378 0.09 15.21 26.57
C LEU A 378 -0.44 14.43 27.78
#